data_AF-A0A846PUD7-F1
#
_entry.id   AF-A0A846PUD7-F1
#
_cell.length_a   1.000
_cell.length_b   1.000
_cell.length_c   1.000
_cell.angle_alpha   90.00
_cell.angle_beta   90.00
_cell.angle_gamma   90.00
#
_symmetry.space_group_name_H-M   'P 1'
#
loop_
_entity.id
_entity.type
_entity.pdbx_description
1 polymer ?
#
loop_
_entity_poly.entity_id
_entity_poly.type
_entity_poly.pdbx_seq_one_letter_code
_entity_poly.pdbx_strand_id
1 'polypeptide(L)'
;MYLKPLFGFLVLLLIPLSTSLDVYGQSEFDTTEMGLQMPSITMNPTSAQPGTEVEILVTAMPSIPDDIDPRMEFFIYMPFLESIGGNVPHTCDGSSCFALYSFDEVNANKFPPKQITFTLFSTTNPKPTVEAAGWVSVCDVKINGITKERFGNVCIDQDQPIGDYEIKFGWGIQASELYDVREVLTLTVTEKEFVEEERELDADELAMFQYEEGIISESEFEQKLTELGYDEEEIRQAKALIGKLEHQEGFKTPLKGPIPVQGTDYELTYTISGGVLKQVSPDQEAESLIISVDSISNGTLFIQLPREVIDAKFGEEDDDFFVLIDGLETDFDEIKTANDRTLTISFPEGTEEIEIIGTFVIPEFGTIVLLILVISIVSVVALSRTKFALAKI
;
A
#
# COMPACT_ATOMS: atom_id res chain seq x y z
N MET A 1 -41.08 36.37 -81.23
CA MET A 1 -41.18 34.94 -80.84
C MET A 1 -39.77 34.36 -80.98
N TYR A 2 -39.30 33.65 -79.95
CA TYR A 2 -37.90 33.29 -79.61
C TYR A 2 -37.08 34.34 -78.85
N LEU A 3 -36.79 34.05 -77.57
CA LEU A 3 -35.42 33.88 -77.09
C LEU A 3 -35.41 33.04 -75.79
N LYS A 4 -34.47 32.09 -75.73
CA LYS A 4 -34.21 31.12 -74.65
C LYS A 4 -33.78 31.81 -73.34
N PRO A 5 -34.05 31.24 -72.15
CA PRO A 5 -33.37 31.65 -70.92
C PRO A 5 -32.01 30.91 -70.80
N LEU A 6 -30.99 31.68 -70.42
CA LEU A 6 -29.65 31.19 -70.09
C LEU A 6 -29.68 30.39 -68.78
N PHE A 7 -29.20 29.14 -68.83
CA PHE A 7 -28.76 28.38 -67.67
C PHE A 7 -27.37 28.88 -67.26
N GLY A 8 -27.29 29.63 -66.16
CA GLY A 8 -26.04 29.99 -65.51
C GLY A 8 -25.56 28.84 -64.63
N PHE A 9 -24.44 28.23 -65.02
CA PHE A 9 -23.67 27.29 -64.20
C PHE A 9 -23.13 28.04 -62.97
N LEU A 10 -23.66 27.77 -61.79
CA LEU A 10 -23.05 28.13 -60.53
C LEU A 10 -21.90 27.14 -60.26
N VAL A 11 -20.68 27.54 -60.62
CA VAL A 11 -19.46 26.84 -60.21
C VAL A 11 -19.33 27.04 -58.70
N LEU A 12 -19.59 25.99 -57.94
CA LEU A 12 -19.33 25.93 -56.51
C LEU A 12 -17.80 25.91 -56.34
N LEU A 13 -17.21 27.08 -56.16
CA LEU A 13 -15.80 27.25 -55.82
C LEU A 13 -15.66 26.80 -54.36
N LEU A 14 -15.18 25.57 -54.16
CA LEU A 14 -14.68 25.09 -52.87
C LEU A 14 -13.47 25.96 -52.50
N ILE A 15 -13.75 27.06 -51.81
CA ILE A 15 -12.74 27.77 -51.04
C ILE A 15 -12.47 26.87 -49.82
N PRO A 16 -11.24 26.36 -49.62
CA PRO A 16 -10.91 25.78 -48.34
C PRO A 16 -11.08 26.89 -47.29
N LEU A 17 -12.00 26.71 -46.32
CA LEU A 17 -11.96 27.47 -45.08
C LEU A 17 -10.72 27.02 -44.31
N SER A 18 -9.55 27.49 -44.74
CA SER A 18 -8.32 27.52 -43.96
C SER A 18 -7.99 28.99 -43.73
N THR A 19 -8.72 29.61 -42.81
CA THR A 19 -8.32 30.82 -42.10
C THR A 19 -9.05 30.82 -40.75
N SER A 20 -8.60 29.96 -39.82
CA SER A 20 -8.54 30.45 -38.46
C SER A 20 -7.51 31.58 -38.47
N LEU A 21 -7.91 32.74 -37.97
CA LEU A 21 -7.04 33.90 -37.81
C LEU A 21 -5.89 33.54 -36.85
N ASP A 22 -4.75 33.19 -37.40
CA ASP A 22 -3.46 33.32 -36.71
C ASP A 22 -3.08 34.80 -36.69
N VAL A 23 -3.73 35.58 -35.82
CA VAL A 23 -3.33 36.97 -35.48
C VAL A 23 -3.52 37.19 -33.98
N TYR A 24 -2.70 36.51 -33.20
CA TYR A 24 -1.92 37.03 -32.08
C TYR A 24 -1.03 35.86 -31.73
N GLY A 25 0.28 35.97 -31.99
CA GLY A 25 1.21 35.02 -31.39
C GLY A 25 0.95 35.06 -29.89
N GLN A 26 0.52 33.94 -29.30
CA GLN A 26 0.78 33.73 -27.88
C GLN A 26 2.29 33.84 -27.78
N SER A 27 2.78 34.97 -27.28
CA SER A 27 4.12 35.02 -26.73
C SER A 27 4.21 33.81 -25.81
N GLU A 28 5.16 32.93 -26.07
CA GLU A 28 5.59 31.93 -25.11
C GLU A 28 5.68 32.65 -23.76
N PHE A 29 5.12 32.06 -22.71
CA PHE A 29 5.15 32.66 -21.38
C PHE A 29 6.61 32.63 -20.89
N ASP A 30 7.39 33.62 -21.33
CA ASP A 30 8.82 33.73 -21.03
C ASP A 30 9.01 34.77 -19.93
N THR A 31 9.29 34.27 -18.75
CA THR A 31 9.40 35.12 -17.57
C THR A 31 10.72 35.88 -17.53
N THR A 32 11.68 35.53 -18.38
CA THR A 32 12.89 36.34 -18.64
C THR A 32 12.54 37.68 -19.26
N GLU A 33 11.68 37.68 -20.29
CA GLU A 33 11.26 38.90 -20.97
C GLU A 33 10.40 39.78 -20.05
N MET A 34 9.69 39.15 -19.11
CA MET A 34 8.92 39.81 -18.04
C MET A 34 9.81 40.35 -16.89
N GLY A 35 11.13 40.13 -16.94
CA GLY A 35 12.06 40.62 -15.92
C GLY A 35 12.04 39.82 -14.61
N LEU A 36 11.41 38.64 -14.59
CA LEU A 36 11.39 37.76 -13.43
C LEU A 36 12.70 36.98 -13.33
N GLN A 37 13.31 37.05 -12.16
CA GLN A 37 14.58 36.38 -11.86
C GLN A 37 14.35 35.19 -10.93
N MET A 38 15.35 34.30 -10.85
CA MET A 38 15.32 33.11 -9.99
C MET A 38 15.97 33.39 -8.63
N PRO A 39 15.44 32.80 -7.53
CA PRO A 39 16.13 32.77 -6.24
C PRO A 39 17.39 31.88 -6.31
N SER A 40 18.18 31.89 -5.23
CA SER A 40 19.20 30.86 -5.01
C SER A 40 18.55 29.60 -4.46
N ILE A 41 18.73 28.48 -5.15
CA ILE A 41 18.17 27.18 -4.77
C ILE A 41 19.31 26.19 -4.57
N THR A 42 19.30 25.46 -3.47
CA THR A 42 20.27 24.40 -3.19
C THR A 42 19.57 23.17 -2.65
N MET A 43 20.06 21.98 -2.99
CA MET A 43 19.53 20.70 -2.50
C MET A 43 20.64 19.87 -1.88
N ASN A 44 20.34 19.21 -0.76
CA ASN A 44 21.26 18.29 -0.10
C ASN A 44 20.48 17.13 0.55
N PRO A 45 20.88 15.87 0.30
CA PRO A 45 21.87 15.44 -0.71
C PRO A 45 21.30 15.50 -2.14
N THR A 46 22.19 15.45 -3.14
CA THR A 46 21.80 15.33 -4.56
C THR A 46 21.76 13.89 -5.05
N SER A 47 22.24 12.94 -4.24
CA SER A 47 22.15 11.50 -4.48
C SER A 47 21.98 10.80 -3.15
N ALA A 48 21.03 9.86 -3.07
CA ALA A 48 20.61 9.26 -1.82
C ALA A 48 19.95 7.90 -2.02
N GLN A 49 19.92 7.12 -0.95
CA GLN A 49 19.19 5.86 -0.88
C GLN A 49 17.76 6.10 -0.34
N PRO A 50 16.81 5.17 -0.61
CA PRO A 50 15.52 5.13 0.08
C PRO A 50 15.65 5.37 1.60
N GLY A 51 14.79 6.22 2.16
CA GLY A 51 14.78 6.57 3.58
C GLY A 51 15.71 7.72 3.98
N THR A 52 16.45 8.28 3.03
CA THR A 52 17.27 9.48 3.28
C THR A 52 16.40 10.74 3.30
N GLU A 53 16.64 11.64 4.26
CA GLU A 53 16.06 12.99 4.27
C GLU A 53 16.74 13.88 3.23
N VAL A 54 15.93 14.58 2.44
CA VAL A 54 16.35 15.57 1.44
C VAL A 54 15.88 16.94 1.88
N GLU A 55 16.81 17.89 1.86
CA GLU A 55 16.57 19.29 2.16
C GLU A 55 16.80 20.14 0.91
N ILE A 56 15.85 21.04 0.62
CA ILE A 56 15.98 22.08 -0.41
C ILE A 56 15.84 23.45 0.27
N LEU A 57 16.79 24.33 0.02
CA LEU A 57 16.79 25.69 0.55
C LEU A 57 16.61 26.71 -0.58
N VAL A 58 15.59 27.55 -0.46
CA VAL A 58 15.29 28.66 -1.38
C VAL A 58 15.54 29.97 -0.65
N THR A 59 16.52 30.73 -1.13
CA THR A 59 16.98 31.97 -0.51
C THR A 59 17.19 33.07 -1.55
N ALA A 60 17.42 34.30 -1.09
CA ALA A 60 17.80 35.42 -1.95
C ALA A 60 16.84 35.64 -3.14
N MET A 61 15.52 35.58 -2.90
CA MET A 61 14.52 35.87 -3.92
C MET A 61 14.65 37.33 -4.40
N PRO A 62 14.81 37.56 -5.71
CA PRO A 62 14.92 38.92 -6.26
C PRO A 62 13.60 39.70 -6.15
N SER A 63 13.70 41.03 -6.21
CA SER A 63 12.51 41.88 -6.28
C SER A 63 11.76 41.66 -7.58
N ILE A 64 10.43 41.67 -7.49
CA ILE A 64 9.55 41.44 -8.62
C ILE A 64 9.12 42.78 -9.25
N PRO A 65 9.03 42.91 -10.58
CA PRO A 65 8.54 44.13 -11.23
C PRO A 65 7.09 44.46 -10.85
N ASP A 66 6.76 45.76 -10.77
CA ASP A 66 5.43 46.23 -10.32
C ASP A 66 4.30 45.99 -11.36
N ASP A 67 4.63 45.67 -12.61
CA ASP A 67 3.70 45.58 -13.75
C ASP A 67 3.38 44.13 -14.20
N ILE A 68 3.70 43.13 -13.38
CA ILE A 68 3.39 41.73 -13.66
C ILE A 68 1.92 41.37 -13.37
N ASP A 69 1.45 40.21 -13.87
CA ASP A 69 0.13 39.68 -13.52
C ASP A 69 0.03 39.47 -11.99
N PRO A 70 -1.02 39.98 -11.31
CA PRO A 70 -1.15 39.87 -9.86
C PRO A 70 -1.43 38.44 -9.37
N ARG A 71 -1.59 37.47 -10.27
CA ARG A 71 -1.76 36.05 -9.94
C ARG A 71 -0.47 35.26 -10.12
N MET A 72 0.66 35.93 -10.27
CA MET A 72 1.96 35.31 -10.43
C MET A 72 2.38 34.55 -9.16
N GLU A 73 2.81 33.30 -9.31
CA GLU A 73 3.30 32.45 -8.23
C GLU A 73 4.65 31.86 -8.62
N PHE A 74 5.50 31.63 -7.62
CA PHE A 74 6.71 30.84 -7.78
C PHE A 74 6.43 29.43 -7.29
N PHE A 75 6.59 28.41 -8.13
CA PHE A 75 6.21 27.04 -7.83
C PHE A 75 7.41 26.09 -7.76
N ILE A 76 7.18 24.94 -7.10
CA ILE A 76 8.04 23.77 -7.15
C ILE A 76 7.23 22.57 -7.66
N TYR A 77 7.79 21.84 -8.62
CA TYR A 77 7.29 20.57 -9.09
C TYR A 77 8.15 19.44 -8.54
N MET A 78 7.50 18.43 -7.96
CA MET A 78 8.14 17.23 -7.42
C MET A 78 7.46 15.99 -8.00
N PRO A 79 8.19 15.18 -8.78
CA PRO A 79 7.61 14.07 -9.56
C PRO A 79 7.14 12.87 -8.70
N PHE A 80 7.58 12.77 -7.45
CA PHE A 80 7.26 11.65 -6.54
C PHE A 80 6.04 11.90 -5.64
N LEU A 81 5.29 12.99 -5.87
CA LEU A 81 4.03 13.26 -5.17
C LEU A 81 2.87 12.34 -5.60
N GLU A 82 3.03 11.55 -6.66
CA GLU A 82 2.05 10.54 -7.05
C GLU A 82 2.20 9.30 -6.15
N SER A 83 1.30 9.15 -5.16
CA SER A 83 1.07 7.84 -4.56
C SER A 83 0.59 6.87 -5.66
N ILE A 84 1.08 5.62 -5.64
CA ILE A 84 0.43 4.53 -6.37
C ILE A 84 -1.05 4.52 -5.96
N GLY A 85 -1.95 4.92 -6.88
CA GLY A 85 -3.39 4.66 -6.77
C GLY A 85 -4.35 5.79 -6.33
N GLY A 86 -3.98 7.07 -6.33
CA GLY A 86 -4.90 8.16 -5.93
C GLY A 86 -4.91 9.38 -6.86
N ASN A 87 -6.10 9.87 -7.25
CA ASN A 87 -6.28 11.12 -8.00
C ASN A 87 -5.90 12.35 -7.14
N VAL A 88 -4.83 13.06 -7.52
CA VAL A 88 -4.44 14.36 -6.94
C VAL A 88 -4.76 15.48 -7.95
N PRO A 89 -5.69 16.41 -7.66
CA PRO A 89 -5.84 17.62 -8.47
C PRO A 89 -4.76 18.67 -8.17
N HIS A 90 -4.08 19.02 -9.25
CA HIS A 90 -2.98 19.95 -9.45
C HIS A 90 -3.38 21.44 -9.41
N THR A 91 -2.43 22.33 -9.21
CA THR A 91 -2.08 23.34 -10.25
C THR A 91 -0.64 23.78 -10.02
N CYS A 92 0.25 23.93 -11.02
CA CYS A 92 0.15 24.20 -12.46
C CYS A 92 -0.31 23.01 -13.33
N ASP A 93 -1.60 23.04 -13.69
CA ASP A 93 -2.24 22.31 -14.78
C ASP A 93 -1.80 20.85 -15.02
N GLY A 94 -2.34 19.90 -14.25
CA GLY A 94 -2.13 18.48 -14.53
C GLY A 94 -0.77 17.91 -14.07
N SER A 95 0.08 18.71 -13.42
CA SER A 95 1.39 18.27 -12.91
C SER A 95 1.56 18.50 -11.39
N SER A 96 2.26 17.59 -10.70
CA SER A 96 2.42 17.56 -9.24
C SER A 96 3.33 18.66 -8.70
N CYS A 97 2.79 19.87 -8.63
CA CYS A 97 3.48 21.05 -8.10
C CYS A 97 2.58 21.87 -7.15
N PHE A 98 3.22 22.71 -6.34
CA PHE A 98 2.53 23.68 -5.47
C PHE A 98 3.31 25.00 -5.41
N ALA A 99 2.60 26.07 -5.06
CA ALA A 99 3.18 27.39 -4.89
C ALA A 99 4.15 27.42 -3.70
N LEU A 100 5.44 27.64 -3.99
CA LEU A 100 6.42 27.99 -2.98
C LEU A 100 6.21 29.41 -2.49
N TYR A 101 6.00 30.39 -3.36
CA TYR A 101 5.53 31.72 -2.99
C TYR A 101 4.21 32.00 -3.69
N SER A 102 3.18 32.18 -2.89
CA SER A 102 1.82 32.49 -3.38
C SER A 102 1.76 33.87 -4.02
N PHE A 103 0.72 34.12 -4.81
CA PHE A 103 0.50 35.43 -5.43
C PHE A 103 0.42 36.57 -4.40
N ASP A 104 -0.12 36.31 -3.20
CA ASP A 104 -0.15 37.29 -2.11
C ASP A 104 1.26 37.66 -1.63
N GLU A 105 2.17 36.68 -1.53
CA GLU A 105 3.56 36.91 -1.14
C GLU A 105 4.34 37.63 -2.25
N VAL A 106 4.10 37.25 -3.51
CA VAL A 106 4.69 37.87 -4.70
C VAL A 106 4.27 39.33 -4.83
N ASN A 107 2.96 39.62 -4.75
CA ASN A 107 2.44 40.99 -4.80
C ASN A 107 2.89 41.84 -3.61
N ALA A 108 3.09 41.22 -2.45
CA ALA A 108 3.61 41.91 -1.27
C ALA A 108 5.13 42.13 -1.34
N ASN A 109 5.83 41.57 -2.33
CA ASN A 109 7.28 41.54 -2.46
C ASN A 109 7.97 41.04 -1.17
N LYS A 110 7.39 40.00 -0.56
CA LYS A 110 7.81 39.41 0.72
C LYS A 110 8.27 37.97 0.52
N PHE A 111 9.58 37.77 0.61
CA PHE A 111 10.20 36.47 0.32
C PHE A 111 11.09 36.01 1.48
N PRO A 112 10.51 35.58 2.61
CA PRO A 112 11.30 34.92 3.64
C PRO A 112 11.89 33.61 3.08
N PRO A 113 13.12 33.22 3.46
CA PRO A 113 13.69 31.95 3.03
C PRO A 113 12.75 30.77 3.31
N LYS A 114 12.77 29.78 2.40
CA LYS A 114 11.98 28.56 2.51
C LYS A 114 12.89 27.35 2.52
N GLN A 115 12.78 26.56 3.57
CA GLN A 115 13.40 25.25 3.73
C GLN A 115 12.32 24.20 3.45
N ILE A 116 12.54 23.37 2.44
CA ILE A 116 11.68 22.25 2.07
C ILE A 116 12.38 20.97 2.53
N THR A 117 11.68 20.12 3.27
CA THR A 117 12.21 18.84 3.76
C THR A 117 11.24 17.72 3.46
N PHE A 118 11.77 16.57 3.03
CA PHE A 118 11.04 15.33 2.86
C PHE A 118 12.00 14.14 2.96
N THR A 119 11.51 12.98 3.39
CA THR A 119 12.27 11.73 3.37
C THR A 119 11.83 10.86 2.18
N LEU A 120 12.79 10.25 1.49
CA LEU A 120 12.50 9.29 0.41
C LEU A 120 11.73 8.08 0.96
N PHE A 121 10.75 7.58 0.21
CA PHE A 121 9.98 6.40 0.64
C PHE A 121 10.89 5.23 0.89
N SER A 122 10.62 4.50 1.98
CA SER A 122 11.37 3.31 2.32
C SER A 122 10.64 2.39 3.26
N THR A 123 10.76 1.10 3.01
CA THR A 123 10.31 0.02 3.90
C THR A 123 10.92 0.07 5.31
N THR A 124 12.02 0.81 5.49
CA THR A 124 12.69 1.00 6.79
C THR A 124 12.38 2.35 7.45
N ASN A 125 11.54 3.18 6.85
CA ASN A 125 11.14 4.45 7.49
C ASN A 125 10.34 4.17 8.77
N PRO A 126 10.43 5.06 9.78
CA PRO A 126 9.58 4.97 10.96
C PRO A 126 8.10 5.01 10.59
N LYS A 127 7.29 4.18 11.28
CA LYS A 127 5.84 4.16 11.09
C LYS A 127 5.24 5.57 11.31
N PRO A 128 4.25 5.98 10.51
CA PRO A 128 3.55 7.25 10.71
C PRO A 128 2.96 7.35 12.12
N THR A 129 2.92 8.56 12.66
CA THR A 129 2.39 8.85 14.00
C THR A 129 1.11 9.68 13.89
N VAL A 130 0.20 9.53 14.86
CA VAL A 130 -1.04 10.31 14.91
C VAL A 130 -0.80 11.59 15.71
N GLU A 131 -0.88 12.73 15.04
CA GLU A 131 -0.88 14.05 15.69
C GLU A 131 -2.27 14.70 15.62
N ALA A 132 -2.46 15.81 16.35
CA ALA A 132 -3.74 16.54 16.39
C ALA A 132 -4.26 17.01 15.01
N ALA A 133 -3.38 17.06 14.01
CA ALA A 133 -3.70 17.42 12.64
C ALA A 133 -3.92 16.19 11.71
N GLY A 134 -3.80 14.95 12.20
CA GLY A 134 -3.89 13.70 11.43
C GLY A 134 -2.59 12.88 11.43
N TRP A 135 -2.50 11.86 10.58
CA TRP A 135 -1.30 11.04 10.41
C TRP A 135 -0.15 11.88 9.85
N VAL A 136 1.02 11.78 10.49
CA VAL A 136 2.27 12.47 10.11
C VAL A 136 3.33 11.41 9.83
N SER A 137 3.93 11.49 8.65
CA SER A 137 5.03 10.63 8.23
C SER A 137 6.33 11.41 8.10
N VAL A 138 7.47 10.73 8.12
CA VAL A 138 8.77 11.35 7.81
C VAL A 138 8.87 11.78 6.34
N CYS A 139 8.11 11.13 5.46
CA CYS A 139 8.09 11.42 4.04
C CYS A 139 7.24 12.65 3.66
N ASP A 140 6.44 13.17 4.60
CA ASP A 140 5.62 14.36 4.38
C ASP A 140 6.48 15.54 3.91
N VAL A 141 6.04 16.22 2.85
CA VAL A 141 6.70 17.44 2.39
C VAL A 141 6.37 18.56 3.34
N LYS A 142 7.39 19.16 3.95
CA LYS A 142 7.26 20.30 4.85
C LYS A 142 7.97 21.52 4.28
N ILE A 143 7.35 22.69 4.40
CA ILE A 143 8.00 23.98 4.15
C ILE A 143 8.11 24.73 5.48
N ASN A 144 9.33 25.05 5.89
CA ASN A 144 9.64 25.69 7.16
C ASN A 144 8.96 24.95 8.34
N GLY A 145 8.97 23.60 8.29
CA GLY A 145 8.34 22.71 9.27
C GLY A 145 6.82 22.57 9.16
N ILE A 146 6.16 23.31 8.26
CA ILE A 146 4.71 23.21 8.03
C ILE A 146 4.44 22.21 6.91
N THR A 147 3.71 21.14 7.22
CA THR A 147 3.30 20.13 6.22
C THR A 147 2.49 20.75 5.10
N LYS A 148 2.90 20.46 3.85
CA LYS A 148 2.21 20.84 2.61
C LYS A 148 1.56 19.65 1.93
N GLU A 149 2.24 18.51 1.94
CA GLU A 149 1.74 17.27 1.37
C GLU A 149 1.95 16.13 2.37
N ARG A 150 1.02 15.16 2.39
CA ARG A 150 1.06 14.03 3.32
C ARG A 150 1.05 12.71 2.58
N PHE A 151 1.89 11.79 3.02
CA PHE A 151 1.99 10.46 2.41
C PHE A 151 1.48 9.34 3.31
N GLY A 152 1.46 9.55 4.64
CA GLY A 152 0.95 8.54 5.57
C GLY A 152 1.68 7.21 5.40
N ASN A 153 0.93 6.12 5.20
CA ASN A 153 1.47 4.76 5.11
C ASN A 153 2.28 4.51 3.83
N VAL A 154 2.04 5.25 2.74
CA VAL A 154 2.83 5.16 1.49
C VAL A 154 4.32 5.41 1.75
N CYS A 155 4.65 6.15 2.81
CA CYS A 155 6.02 6.38 3.26
C CYS A 155 6.82 5.11 3.59
N ILE A 156 6.11 4.02 3.95
CA ILE A 156 6.69 2.74 4.40
C ILE A 156 6.33 1.55 3.49
N ASP A 157 5.41 1.70 2.53
CA ASP A 157 4.91 0.59 1.71
C ASP A 157 5.99 0.02 0.77
N GLN A 158 6.86 0.89 0.25
CA GLN A 158 7.92 0.50 -0.69
C GLN A 158 9.12 1.46 -0.65
N ASP A 159 10.26 0.99 -1.13
CA ASP A 159 11.41 1.85 -1.39
C ASP A 159 11.18 2.75 -2.61
N GLN A 160 11.64 4.00 -2.53
CA GLN A 160 11.61 4.94 -3.65
C GLN A 160 12.32 4.30 -4.86
N PRO A 161 11.68 4.28 -6.05
CA PRO A 161 12.31 3.69 -7.23
C PRO A 161 13.66 4.33 -7.54
N ILE A 162 14.60 3.51 -8.02
CA ILE A 162 15.93 3.95 -8.43
C ILE A 162 15.80 4.79 -9.70
N GLY A 163 16.55 5.88 -9.77
CA GLY A 163 16.59 6.73 -10.95
C GLY A 163 16.83 8.21 -10.63
N ASP A 164 16.82 8.99 -11.71
CA ASP A 164 16.98 10.45 -11.62
C ASP A 164 15.61 11.12 -11.61
N TYR A 165 15.39 11.92 -10.57
CA TYR A 165 14.17 12.70 -10.39
C TYR A 165 14.46 14.18 -10.63
N GLU A 166 13.74 14.78 -11.57
CA GLU A 166 13.84 16.21 -11.87
C GLU A 166 12.87 17.01 -11.00
N ILE A 167 13.41 17.75 -10.04
CA ILE A 167 12.68 18.73 -9.24
C ILE A 167 12.78 20.08 -9.94
N LYS A 168 11.65 20.67 -10.31
CA LYS A 168 11.60 21.84 -11.20
C LYS A 168 11.07 23.06 -10.47
N PHE A 169 11.65 24.21 -10.75
CA PHE A 169 11.27 25.50 -10.19
C PHE A 169 10.97 26.48 -11.30
N GLY A 170 9.95 27.29 -11.08
CA GLY A 170 9.47 28.17 -12.12
C GLY A 170 8.45 29.17 -11.64
N TRP A 171 8.05 29.98 -12.60
CA TRP A 171 7.03 31.01 -12.46
C TRP A 171 5.76 30.57 -13.17
N GLY A 172 4.61 30.82 -12.58
CA GLY A 172 3.33 30.47 -13.21
C GLY A 172 2.22 31.42 -12.80
N ILE A 173 1.13 31.38 -13.56
CA ILE A 173 -0.08 32.13 -13.25
C ILE A 173 -1.07 31.20 -12.57
N GLN A 174 -1.55 31.61 -11.39
CA GLN A 174 -2.57 30.85 -10.66
C GLN A 174 -3.82 30.62 -11.52
N ALA A 175 -4.32 29.37 -11.49
CA ALA A 175 -5.48 28.92 -12.26
C ALA A 175 -5.35 29.15 -13.79
N SER A 176 -4.13 29.00 -14.31
CA SER A 176 -3.79 29.07 -15.73
C SER A 176 -2.81 27.96 -16.11
N GLU A 177 -2.75 27.65 -17.41
CA GLU A 177 -1.75 26.75 -18.01
C GLU A 177 -0.42 27.47 -18.33
N LEU A 178 -0.33 28.77 -18.02
CA LEU A 178 0.86 29.57 -18.28
C LEU A 178 1.89 29.40 -17.16
N TYR A 179 3.01 28.74 -17.50
CA TYR A 179 4.14 28.53 -16.62
C TYR A 179 5.47 28.52 -17.38
N ASP A 180 6.56 28.80 -16.67
CA ASP A 180 7.92 28.86 -17.18
C ASP A 180 8.86 28.18 -16.17
N VAL A 181 9.41 27.03 -16.55
CA VAL A 181 10.39 26.30 -15.74
C VAL A 181 11.78 26.83 -16.06
N ARG A 182 12.48 27.29 -15.03
CA ARG A 182 13.75 28.01 -15.19
C ARG A 182 14.93 27.37 -14.49
N GLU A 183 14.67 26.51 -13.51
CA GLU A 183 15.70 25.79 -12.78
C GLU A 183 15.24 24.35 -12.53
N VAL A 184 16.17 23.41 -12.69
CA VAL A 184 15.93 21.98 -12.50
C VAL A 184 17.06 21.43 -11.64
N LEU A 185 16.69 20.81 -10.53
CA LEU A 185 17.60 20.06 -9.68
C LEU A 185 17.37 18.57 -9.93
N THR A 186 18.46 17.82 -10.05
CA THR A 186 18.42 16.37 -10.23
C THR A 186 18.74 15.69 -8.91
N LEU A 187 17.82 14.86 -8.44
CA LEU A 187 18.03 13.94 -7.31
C LEU A 187 18.20 12.53 -7.85
N THR A 188 19.37 11.93 -7.64
CA THR A 188 19.63 10.53 -8.04
C THR A 188 19.35 9.59 -6.88
N VAL A 189 18.27 8.82 -6.97
CA VAL A 189 17.98 7.75 -6.02
C VAL A 189 18.79 6.52 -6.41
N THR A 190 19.68 6.08 -5.52
CA THR A 190 20.56 4.93 -5.72
C THR A 190 19.98 3.68 -5.07
N GLU A 191 20.52 2.52 -5.45
CA GLU A 191 20.25 1.27 -4.73
C GLU A 191 20.55 1.45 -3.23
N LYS A 192 19.66 0.91 -2.42
CA LYS A 192 19.86 0.81 -0.97
C LYS A 192 21.07 -0.10 -0.74
N GLU A 193 22.13 0.44 -0.16
CA GLU A 193 23.24 -0.40 0.27
C GLU A 193 22.71 -1.26 1.41
N PHE A 194 22.64 -2.57 1.19
CA PHE A 194 22.57 -3.52 2.29
C PHE A 194 23.85 -3.35 3.07
N VAL A 195 23.81 -2.52 4.11
CA VAL A 195 24.77 -2.60 5.19
C VAL A 195 24.45 -3.91 5.90
N GLU A 196 25.04 -5.00 5.41
CA GLU A 196 25.39 -6.09 6.30
C GLU A 196 26.20 -5.44 7.41
N GLU A 197 25.55 -5.22 8.56
CA GLU A 197 26.32 -5.15 9.80
C GLU A 197 27.18 -6.41 9.79
N GLU A 198 28.49 -6.26 9.56
CA GLU A 198 29.48 -7.28 9.88
C GLU A 198 29.40 -7.51 11.41
N ARG A 199 28.36 -8.22 11.86
CA ARG A 199 28.50 -9.11 13.01
C ARG A 199 29.53 -10.12 12.56
N GLU A 200 30.65 -10.22 13.27
CA GLU A 200 31.43 -11.45 13.26
C GLU A 200 30.40 -12.56 13.57
N LEU A 201 29.92 -13.27 12.55
CA LEU A 201 28.97 -14.36 12.76
C LEU A 201 29.68 -15.36 13.67
N ASP A 202 29.06 -15.64 14.80
CA ASP A 202 29.53 -16.68 15.70
C ASP A 202 29.67 -17.99 14.90
N ALA A 203 30.64 -18.82 15.24
CA ALA A 203 31.07 -19.93 14.38
C ALA A 203 29.94 -20.95 14.10
N ASP A 204 28.94 -20.99 14.98
CA ASP A 204 27.69 -21.73 14.84
C ASP A 204 26.70 -21.06 13.88
N GLU A 205 26.50 -19.73 13.96
CA GLU A 205 25.67 -18.95 13.02
C GLU A 205 26.22 -19.04 11.59
N LEU A 206 27.55 -19.01 11.44
CA LEU A 206 28.23 -19.24 10.16
C LEU A 206 28.03 -20.67 9.64
N ALA A 207 28.09 -21.68 10.53
CA ALA A 207 27.84 -23.07 10.15
C ALA A 207 26.38 -23.28 9.72
N MET A 208 25.43 -22.66 10.42
CA MET A 208 24.00 -22.68 10.09
C MET A 208 23.74 -22.07 8.71
N PHE A 209 24.27 -20.88 8.44
CA PHE A 209 24.17 -20.22 7.14
C PHE A 209 24.81 -21.05 6.01
N GLN A 210 26.02 -21.55 6.22
CA GLN A 210 26.73 -22.36 5.21
C GLN A 210 25.96 -23.64 4.86
N TYR A 211 25.27 -24.25 5.82
CA TYR A 211 24.49 -25.46 5.56
C TYR A 211 23.12 -25.15 4.94
N GLU A 212 22.47 -24.07 5.36
CA GLU A 212 21.22 -23.58 4.75
C GLU A 212 21.38 -23.28 3.25
N GLU A 213 22.46 -22.57 2.89
CA GLU A 213 22.82 -22.23 1.52
C GLU A 213 23.44 -23.41 0.73
N GLY A 214 23.62 -24.57 1.36
CA GLY A 214 24.18 -25.78 0.72
C GLY A 214 25.66 -25.68 0.36
N ILE A 215 26.40 -24.77 1.01
CA ILE A 215 27.85 -24.56 0.85
C ILE A 215 28.64 -25.70 1.51
N ILE A 216 28.16 -26.21 2.64
CA ILE A 216 28.71 -27.37 3.34
C ILE A 216 27.70 -28.53 3.36
N SER A 217 28.19 -29.76 3.41
CA SER A 217 27.35 -30.96 3.53
C SER A 217 26.77 -31.11 4.95
N GLU A 218 25.70 -31.89 5.08
CA GLU A 218 25.08 -32.19 6.38
C GLU A 218 26.08 -32.80 7.38
N SER A 219 26.96 -33.69 6.93
CA SER A 219 28.01 -34.25 7.78
C SER A 219 29.03 -33.21 8.24
N GLU A 220 29.36 -32.23 7.37
CA GLU A 220 30.28 -31.14 7.74
C GLU A 220 29.62 -30.15 8.70
N PHE A 221 28.31 -29.93 8.57
CA PHE A 221 27.51 -29.14 9.50
C PHE A 221 27.45 -29.77 10.89
N GLU A 222 27.09 -31.06 10.96
CA GLU A 222 27.08 -31.81 12.23
C GLU A 222 28.45 -31.81 12.91
N GLN A 223 29.52 -32.01 12.12
CA GLN A 223 30.88 -32.00 12.64
C GLN A 223 31.24 -30.62 13.22
N LYS A 224 30.96 -29.53 12.49
CA LYS A 224 31.23 -28.17 12.96
C LYS A 224 30.51 -27.84 14.26
N LEU A 225 29.22 -28.16 14.37
CA LEU A 225 28.46 -27.92 15.61
C LEU A 225 28.94 -28.81 16.77
N THR A 226 29.29 -30.07 16.49
CA THR A 226 29.87 -30.96 17.50
C THR A 226 31.21 -30.44 18.03
N GLU A 227 32.07 -29.89 17.15
CA GLU A 227 33.34 -29.26 17.53
C GLU A 227 33.13 -27.98 18.38
N LEU A 228 31.99 -27.31 18.19
CA LEU A 228 31.55 -26.16 18.99
C LEU A 228 30.86 -26.56 20.31
N GLY A 229 30.69 -27.86 20.57
CA GLY A 229 30.17 -28.39 21.82
C GLY A 229 28.67 -28.65 21.86
N TYR A 230 27.98 -28.55 20.72
CA TYR A 230 26.56 -28.90 20.61
C TYR A 230 26.38 -30.41 20.73
N ASP A 231 25.32 -30.83 21.43
CA ASP A 231 24.92 -32.23 21.51
C ASP A 231 24.00 -32.68 20.34
N GLU A 232 23.74 -33.98 20.22
CA GLU A 232 22.94 -34.54 19.11
C GLU A 232 21.51 -33.96 19.03
N GLU A 233 20.93 -33.55 20.15
CA GLU A 233 19.59 -32.98 20.21
C GLU A 233 19.60 -31.49 19.82
N GLU A 234 20.62 -30.74 20.24
CA GLU A 234 20.83 -29.34 19.85
C GLU A 234 21.14 -29.23 18.35
N ILE A 235 21.95 -30.13 17.80
CA ILE A 235 22.21 -30.21 16.35
C ILE A 235 20.92 -30.51 15.60
N ARG A 236 20.07 -31.41 16.11
CA ARG A 236 18.75 -31.71 15.52
C ARG A 236 17.84 -30.48 15.53
N GLN A 237 17.85 -29.70 16.61
CA GLN A 237 17.09 -28.45 16.71
C GLN A 237 17.62 -27.39 15.74
N ALA A 238 18.95 -27.26 15.60
CA ALA A 238 19.57 -26.37 14.63
C ALA A 238 19.17 -26.72 13.18
N LYS A 239 19.15 -28.01 12.83
CA LYS A 239 18.64 -28.48 11.52
C LYS A 239 17.15 -28.20 11.31
N ALA A 240 16.36 -28.22 12.38
CA ALA A 240 14.94 -27.87 12.33
C ALA A 240 14.72 -26.39 12.06
N LEU A 241 15.53 -25.52 12.69
CA LEU A 241 15.45 -24.07 12.52
C LEU A 241 15.74 -23.63 11.08
N ILE A 242 16.72 -24.26 10.41
CA ILE A 242 17.11 -23.96 9.02
C ILE A 242 16.30 -24.74 7.97
N GLY A 243 15.27 -25.50 8.38
CA GLY A 243 14.41 -26.25 7.46
C GLY A 243 15.09 -27.39 6.69
N LYS A 244 16.28 -27.85 7.10
CA LYS A 244 17.08 -28.89 6.40
C LYS A 244 16.97 -30.29 7.02
N LEU A 245 16.12 -30.51 8.02
CA LEU A 245 15.81 -31.88 8.44
C LEU A 245 15.17 -32.65 7.29
N GLU A 246 15.85 -33.71 6.83
CA GLU A 246 15.26 -34.68 5.91
C GLU A 246 13.90 -35.11 6.46
N HIS A 247 12.85 -34.82 5.69
CA HIS A 247 11.54 -35.37 5.93
C HIS A 247 11.65 -36.88 5.78
N GLN A 248 11.85 -37.58 6.89
CA GLN A 248 11.45 -38.97 6.96
C GLN A 248 9.97 -39.00 6.61
N GLU A 249 9.66 -39.57 5.44
CA GLU A 249 8.29 -39.79 4.99
C GLU A 249 7.48 -40.38 6.14
N GLY A 250 6.65 -39.55 6.77
CA GLY A 250 5.90 -39.90 7.98
C GLY A 250 5.96 -38.95 9.17
N PHE A 251 6.65 -37.79 9.11
CA PHE A 251 6.62 -36.81 10.20
C PHE A 251 5.68 -35.64 9.90
N LYS A 252 4.56 -35.59 10.63
CA LYS A 252 3.70 -34.41 10.73
C LYS A 252 4.53 -33.29 11.33
N THR A 253 4.70 -32.17 10.63
CA THR A 253 5.10 -30.90 11.27
C THR A 253 4.23 -30.70 12.51
N PRO A 254 4.76 -30.23 13.65
CA PRO A 254 3.90 -29.88 14.76
C PRO A 254 3.12 -28.64 14.34
N LEU A 255 1.99 -28.86 13.68
CA LEU A 255 0.85 -27.97 13.75
C LEU A 255 0.69 -27.64 15.24
N LYS A 256 0.76 -26.36 15.60
CA LYS A 256 0.19 -25.96 16.88
C LYS A 256 -1.28 -26.33 16.74
N GLY A 257 -1.74 -27.21 17.63
CA GLY A 257 -2.90 -28.08 17.40
C GLY A 257 -4.19 -27.36 16.98
N PRO A 258 -5.21 -28.13 16.53
CA PRO A 258 -6.49 -27.58 16.11
C PRO A 258 -7.03 -26.55 17.11
N ILE A 259 -7.43 -25.37 16.63
CA ILE A 259 -8.19 -24.42 17.45
C ILE A 259 -9.68 -24.54 17.15
N PRO A 260 -10.54 -24.75 18.16
CA PRO A 260 -11.98 -24.78 17.94
C PRO A 260 -12.51 -23.41 17.54
N VAL A 261 -13.43 -23.41 16.57
CA VAL A 261 -14.22 -22.22 16.22
C VAL A 261 -15.39 -22.12 17.18
N GLN A 262 -15.49 -21.01 17.91
CA GLN A 262 -16.48 -20.85 18.96
C GLN A 262 -17.92 -21.11 18.49
N GLY A 263 -18.66 -21.88 19.29
CA GLY A 263 -20.06 -22.21 19.01
C GLY A 263 -20.27 -23.30 17.97
N THR A 264 -19.21 -23.98 17.52
CA THR A 264 -19.27 -24.97 16.44
C THR A 264 -18.42 -26.21 16.72
N ASP A 265 -18.60 -27.27 15.92
CA ASP A 265 -17.80 -28.49 15.98
C ASP A 265 -16.57 -28.44 15.04
N TYR A 266 -16.28 -27.28 14.44
CA TYR A 266 -15.15 -27.10 13.55
C TYR A 266 -13.87 -26.76 14.32
N GLU A 267 -12.76 -27.29 13.81
CA GLU A 267 -11.42 -26.98 14.28
C GLU A 267 -10.55 -26.52 13.11
N LEU A 268 -9.79 -25.45 13.32
CA LEU A 268 -8.90 -24.88 12.31
C LEU A 268 -7.45 -25.28 12.58
N THR A 269 -6.74 -25.58 11.51
CA THR A 269 -5.32 -25.90 11.56
C THR A 269 -4.53 -24.62 11.31
N TYR A 270 -3.57 -24.31 12.18
CA TYR A 270 -2.77 -23.09 12.05
C TYR A 270 -1.34 -23.25 12.56
N THR A 271 -0.49 -22.31 12.13
CA THR A 271 0.85 -22.06 12.65
C THR A 271 0.99 -20.55 12.84
N ILE A 272 1.55 -20.13 13.97
CA ILE A 272 1.75 -18.70 14.28
C ILE A 272 3.17 -18.46 14.79
N SER A 273 3.83 -17.45 14.25
CA SER A 273 5.08 -16.87 14.77
C SER A 273 4.79 -15.48 15.38
N GLY A 274 5.68 -14.95 16.23
CA GLY A 274 5.56 -13.60 16.79
C GLY A 274 4.41 -13.36 17.79
N GLY A 275 3.59 -14.37 18.07
CA GLY A 275 2.47 -14.26 19.00
C GLY A 275 1.82 -15.59 19.36
N VAL A 276 0.69 -15.51 20.05
CA VAL A 276 -0.17 -16.66 20.33
C VAL A 276 -1.62 -16.38 19.93
N LEU A 277 -2.21 -17.31 19.20
CA LEU A 277 -3.62 -17.29 18.85
C LEU A 277 -4.43 -17.75 20.08
N LYS A 278 -5.36 -16.91 20.55
CA LYS A 278 -6.16 -17.17 21.75
C LYS A 278 -7.50 -17.81 21.43
N GLN A 279 -8.17 -17.32 20.39
CA GLN A 279 -9.57 -17.63 20.12
C GLN A 279 -9.92 -17.36 18.66
N VAL A 280 -10.85 -18.15 18.13
CA VAL A 280 -11.50 -17.91 16.85
C VAL A 280 -13.01 -17.88 17.06
N SER A 281 -13.67 -16.78 16.69
CA SER A 281 -15.11 -16.60 16.81
C SER A 281 -15.72 -16.14 15.49
N PRO A 282 -16.77 -16.80 14.98
CA PRO A 282 -17.47 -16.33 13.80
C PRO A 282 -18.37 -15.12 14.14
N ASP A 283 -18.36 -14.10 13.29
CA ASP A 283 -19.32 -13.00 13.29
C ASP A 283 -20.22 -13.09 12.06
N GLN A 284 -21.44 -13.57 12.26
CA GLN A 284 -22.40 -13.77 11.17
C GLN A 284 -23.03 -12.48 10.66
N GLU A 285 -23.02 -11.40 11.46
CA GLU A 285 -23.54 -10.11 11.03
C GLU A 285 -22.54 -9.43 10.08
N ALA A 286 -21.24 -9.63 10.33
CA ALA A 286 -20.15 -9.13 9.49
C ALA A 286 -19.68 -10.12 8.41
N GLU A 287 -20.24 -11.34 8.36
CA GLU A 287 -19.81 -12.42 7.46
C GLU A 287 -18.30 -12.75 7.61
N SER A 288 -17.79 -12.66 8.83
CA SER A 288 -16.36 -12.68 9.13
C SER A 288 -15.96 -13.69 10.21
N LEU A 289 -14.67 -14.00 10.26
CA LEU A 289 -14.05 -14.83 11.28
C LEU A 289 -13.05 -13.98 12.06
N ILE A 290 -13.36 -13.72 13.33
CA ILE A 290 -12.53 -12.93 14.23
C ILE A 290 -11.55 -13.84 14.94
N ILE A 291 -10.27 -13.54 14.81
CA ILE A 291 -9.14 -14.27 15.40
C ILE A 291 -8.47 -13.36 16.42
N SER A 292 -8.61 -13.69 17.70
CA SER A 292 -7.97 -12.95 18.77
C SER A 292 -6.54 -13.44 19.00
N VAL A 293 -5.59 -12.51 18.97
CA VAL A 293 -4.15 -12.77 19.04
C VAL A 293 -3.54 -11.98 20.21
N ASP A 294 -2.45 -12.48 20.76
CA ASP A 294 -1.60 -11.79 21.72
C ASP A 294 -0.19 -11.82 21.14
N SER A 295 0.16 -10.75 20.43
CA SER A 295 1.43 -10.62 19.72
C SER A 295 2.48 -9.93 20.58
N ILE A 296 3.67 -10.51 20.59
CA ILE A 296 4.83 -10.05 21.38
C ILE A 296 5.99 -9.60 20.49
N SER A 297 5.88 -9.84 19.18
CA SER A 297 6.76 -9.33 18.14
C SER A 297 6.00 -9.35 16.80
N ASN A 298 6.59 -8.83 15.74
CA ASN A 298 6.09 -9.08 14.39
C ASN A 298 6.04 -10.59 14.13
N GLY A 299 5.02 -11.03 13.40
CA GLY A 299 4.73 -12.45 13.22
C GLY A 299 3.93 -12.73 11.96
N THR A 300 3.71 -14.02 11.73
CA THR A 300 2.93 -14.52 10.60
C THR A 300 1.97 -15.58 11.09
N LEU A 301 0.71 -15.46 10.69
CA LEU A 301 -0.33 -16.47 10.86
C LEU A 301 -0.50 -17.23 9.55
N PHE A 302 -0.21 -18.51 9.58
CA PHE A 302 -0.58 -19.46 8.54
C PHE A 302 -1.81 -20.23 9.02
N ILE A 303 -2.94 -20.11 8.33
CA ILE A 303 -4.20 -20.73 8.75
C ILE A 303 -4.94 -21.38 7.59
N GLN A 304 -5.39 -22.63 7.79
CA GLN A 304 -6.21 -23.36 6.83
C GLN A 304 -7.68 -23.24 7.23
N LEU A 305 -8.47 -22.67 6.32
CA LEU A 305 -9.88 -22.39 6.46
C LEU A 305 -10.68 -23.34 5.55
N PRO A 306 -11.44 -24.29 6.12
CA PRO A 306 -12.37 -25.08 5.34
C PRO A 306 -13.42 -24.17 4.70
N ARG A 307 -13.73 -24.38 3.42
CA ARG A 307 -14.76 -23.62 2.71
C ARG A 307 -16.16 -23.79 3.30
N GLU A 308 -16.39 -24.84 4.10
CA GLU A 308 -17.63 -25.03 4.85
C GLU A 308 -17.74 -24.10 6.08
N VAL A 309 -16.61 -23.54 6.52
CA VAL A 309 -16.51 -22.62 7.65
C VAL A 309 -16.63 -21.17 7.19
N ILE A 310 -15.87 -20.79 6.17
CA ILE A 310 -15.83 -19.43 5.62
C ILE A 310 -15.40 -19.51 4.15
N ASP A 311 -16.03 -18.72 3.28
CA ASP A 311 -15.63 -18.61 1.87
C ASP A 311 -15.97 -17.23 1.30
N ALA A 312 -15.25 -16.84 0.25
CA ALA A 312 -15.48 -15.62 -0.52
C ALA A 312 -15.76 -15.99 -1.98
N LYS A 313 -16.97 -15.67 -2.46
CA LYS A 313 -17.44 -16.03 -3.81
C LYS A 313 -18.25 -14.92 -4.47
N PHE A 314 -17.94 -14.67 -5.74
CA PHE A 314 -18.78 -13.85 -6.61
C PHE A 314 -19.57 -14.77 -7.56
N GLY A 315 -20.77 -15.17 -7.12
CA GLY A 315 -21.56 -16.19 -7.82
C GLY A 315 -21.00 -17.59 -7.60
N GLU A 316 -20.52 -18.23 -8.66
CA GLU A 316 -19.92 -19.58 -8.61
C GLU A 316 -18.38 -19.55 -8.66
N GLU A 317 -17.79 -18.37 -8.84
CA GLU A 317 -16.34 -18.17 -8.91
C GLU A 317 -15.78 -17.73 -7.56
N ASP A 318 -14.55 -18.14 -7.27
CA ASP A 318 -13.85 -17.74 -6.06
C ASP A 318 -13.46 -16.26 -6.15
N ASP A 319 -13.89 -15.49 -5.15
CA ASP A 319 -13.41 -14.13 -4.91
C ASP A 319 -12.32 -14.16 -3.84
N ASP A 320 -11.68 -13.03 -3.58
CA ASP A 320 -10.69 -12.90 -2.49
C ASP A 320 -11.38 -12.54 -1.16
N PHE A 321 -10.78 -12.94 -0.03
CA PHE A 321 -11.20 -12.45 1.28
C PHE A 321 -10.77 -11.00 1.47
N PHE A 322 -11.39 -10.31 2.42
CA PHE A 322 -10.82 -9.12 3.03
C PHE A 322 -10.25 -9.50 4.39
N VAL A 323 -9.02 -9.09 4.68
CA VAL A 323 -8.39 -9.36 5.98
C VAL A 323 -8.12 -8.03 6.66
N LEU A 324 -8.57 -7.89 7.90
CA LEU A 324 -8.29 -6.74 8.74
C LEU A 324 -7.37 -7.12 9.91
N ILE A 325 -6.44 -6.24 10.26
CA ILE A 325 -5.65 -6.30 11.50
C ILE A 325 -6.07 -5.11 12.35
N ASP A 326 -6.61 -5.38 13.53
CA ASP A 326 -7.16 -4.37 14.46
C ASP A 326 -8.11 -3.37 13.76
N GLY A 327 -8.94 -3.89 12.84
CA GLY A 327 -9.92 -3.12 12.05
C GLY A 327 -9.37 -2.40 10.81
N LEU A 328 -8.11 -2.61 10.43
CA LEU A 328 -7.49 -2.04 9.23
C LEU A 328 -7.17 -3.12 8.19
N GLU A 329 -7.54 -2.88 6.93
CA GLU A 329 -7.30 -3.82 5.83
C GLU A 329 -5.80 -4.08 5.59
N THR A 330 -5.44 -5.33 5.31
CA THR A 330 -4.08 -5.77 5.03
C THR A 330 -4.04 -6.72 3.84
N ASP A 331 -2.90 -6.75 3.15
CA ASP A 331 -2.58 -7.78 2.18
C ASP A 331 -2.29 -9.12 2.88
N PHE A 332 -2.53 -10.21 2.15
CA PHE A 332 -2.27 -11.58 2.58
C PHE A 332 -2.02 -12.47 1.36
N ASP A 333 -1.28 -13.57 1.57
CA ASP A 333 -1.16 -14.60 0.53
C ASP A 333 -2.24 -15.65 0.71
N GLU A 334 -2.80 -16.10 -0.41
CA GLU A 334 -3.86 -17.10 -0.42
C GLU A 334 -3.58 -18.27 -1.37
N ILE A 335 -3.78 -19.48 -0.88
CA ILE A 335 -3.79 -20.70 -1.67
C ILE A 335 -5.20 -21.29 -1.63
N LYS A 336 -5.83 -21.37 -2.81
CA LYS A 336 -7.19 -21.89 -2.99
C LYS A 336 -7.16 -23.35 -3.43
N THR A 337 -7.90 -24.21 -2.74
CA THR A 337 -8.16 -25.60 -3.16
C THR A 337 -9.66 -25.84 -3.27
N ALA A 338 -10.06 -27.04 -3.71
CA ALA A 338 -11.49 -27.38 -3.81
C ALA A 338 -12.22 -27.40 -2.45
N ASN A 339 -11.51 -27.69 -1.35
CA ASN A 339 -12.11 -27.88 -0.03
C ASN A 339 -11.72 -26.79 0.98
N ASP A 340 -10.54 -26.20 0.81
CA ASP A 340 -9.95 -25.28 1.78
C ASP A 340 -9.38 -24.02 1.11
N ARG A 341 -9.32 -22.94 1.87
CA ARG A 341 -8.57 -21.72 1.60
C ARG A 341 -7.47 -21.59 2.65
N THR A 342 -6.22 -21.42 2.24
CA THR A 342 -5.10 -21.30 3.18
C THR A 342 -4.53 -19.91 3.09
N LEU A 343 -4.51 -19.18 4.20
CA LEU A 343 -4.03 -17.80 4.27
C LEU A 343 -2.69 -17.71 4.99
N THR A 344 -1.83 -16.84 4.50
CA THR A 344 -0.60 -16.38 5.19
C THR A 344 -0.73 -14.89 5.43
N ILE A 345 -0.90 -14.51 6.70
CA ILE A 345 -1.19 -13.14 7.12
C ILE A 345 -0.05 -12.68 8.02
N SER A 346 0.66 -11.62 7.61
CA SER A 346 1.70 -11.01 8.45
C SER A 346 1.08 -9.96 9.36
N PHE A 347 1.45 -9.94 10.64
CA PHE A 347 0.93 -8.99 11.61
C PHE A 347 2.06 -8.35 12.44
N PRO A 348 1.92 -7.07 12.85
CA PRO A 348 2.89 -6.39 13.68
C PRO A 348 2.82 -6.80 15.16
N GLU A 349 3.87 -6.48 15.91
CA GLU A 349 3.81 -6.49 17.38
C GLU A 349 2.68 -5.60 17.89
N GLY A 350 1.95 -6.08 18.90
CA GLY A 350 0.84 -5.37 19.53
C GLY A 350 -0.53 -5.60 18.90
N THR A 351 -0.62 -6.37 17.82
CA THR A 351 -1.90 -6.87 17.27
C THR A 351 -2.68 -7.69 18.29
N GLU A 352 -3.95 -7.35 18.43
CA GLU A 352 -4.92 -8.00 19.31
C GLU A 352 -5.99 -8.79 18.52
N GLU A 353 -6.28 -8.37 17.29
CA GLU A 353 -7.34 -8.93 16.46
C GLU A 353 -6.94 -9.04 14.99
N ILE A 354 -7.25 -10.18 14.37
CA ILE A 354 -7.23 -10.40 12.93
C ILE A 354 -8.63 -10.82 12.51
N GLU A 355 -9.27 -10.09 11.61
CA GLU A 355 -10.61 -10.38 11.10
C GLU A 355 -10.54 -10.80 9.63
N ILE A 356 -11.14 -11.95 9.29
CA ILE A 356 -11.19 -12.46 7.91
C ILE A 356 -12.63 -12.39 7.44
N ILE A 357 -12.94 -11.50 6.50
CA ILE A 357 -14.28 -11.24 5.99
C ILE A 357 -14.45 -11.94 4.65
N GLY A 358 -15.52 -12.73 4.55
CA GLY A 358 -15.89 -13.44 3.32
C GLY A 358 -17.26 -13.00 2.81
N THR A 359 -17.88 -13.90 2.06
CA THR A 359 -19.28 -13.78 1.61
C THR A 359 -20.25 -14.59 2.45
N PHE A 360 -19.70 -15.42 3.34
CA PHE A 360 -20.39 -16.00 4.47
C PHE A 360 -19.36 -16.51 5.47
N VAL A 361 -19.76 -16.56 6.74
CA VAL A 361 -19.13 -17.37 7.78
C VAL A 361 -20.20 -18.27 8.38
N ILE A 362 -19.83 -19.48 8.78
CA ILE A 362 -20.65 -20.57 9.34
C ILE A 362 -22.12 -20.16 9.52
N PRO A 363 -23.03 -20.58 8.62
CA PRO A 363 -24.43 -20.21 8.75
C PRO A 363 -25.00 -20.82 10.03
N GLU A 364 -25.72 -20.02 10.82
CA GLU A 364 -26.35 -20.48 12.05
C GLU A 364 -27.20 -21.72 11.75
N PHE A 365 -26.69 -22.83 12.26
CA PHE A 365 -27.16 -24.20 12.15
C PHE A 365 -26.99 -24.88 10.78
N GLY A 366 -26.03 -25.80 10.75
CA GLY A 366 -25.98 -26.87 9.77
C GLY A 366 -27.34 -27.57 9.60
N THR A 367 -27.51 -28.19 8.43
CA THR A 367 -28.72 -28.94 8.00
C THR A 367 -29.39 -29.80 9.08
N ILE A 368 -28.66 -30.22 10.10
CA ILE A 368 -29.12 -30.97 11.26
C ILE A 368 -30.21 -30.24 12.07
N VAL A 369 -30.11 -28.93 12.33
CA VAL A 369 -31.18 -28.23 13.10
C VAL A 369 -32.42 -28.03 12.25
N LEU A 370 -32.26 -27.79 10.94
CA LEU A 370 -33.37 -27.79 10.00
C LEU A 370 -34.06 -29.16 9.94
N LEU A 371 -33.31 -30.25 9.95
CA LEU A 371 -33.86 -31.61 10.03
C LEU A 371 -34.57 -31.85 11.37
N ILE A 372 -33.98 -31.45 12.50
CA ILE A 372 -34.60 -31.58 13.82
C ILE A 372 -35.88 -30.72 13.89
N LEU A 373 -35.86 -29.49 13.36
CA LEU A 373 -37.00 -28.58 13.31
C LEU A 373 -38.12 -29.16 12.42
N VAL A 374 -37.77 -29.68 11.24
CA VAL A 374 -38.73 -30.32 10.33
C VAL A 374 -39.32 -31.58 10.98
N ILE A 375 -38.51 -32.45 11.59
CA ILE A 375 -38.98 -33.63 12.32
C ILE A 375 -39.90 -33.22 13.48
N SER A 376 -39.57 -32.14 14.19
CA SER A 376 -40.38 -31.60 15.29
C SER A 376 -41.74 -31.11 14.80
N ILE A 377 -41.77 -30.32 13.73
CA ILE A 377 -43.02 -29.80 13.13
C ILE A 377 -43.87 -30.95 12.61
N VAL A 378 -43.29 -31.90 11.87
CA VAL A 378 -44.01 -33.07 11.34
C VAL A 378 -44.59 -33.91 12.48
N SER A 379 -43.85 -34.10 13.57
CA SER A 379 -44.32 -34.84 14.75
C SER A 379 -45.50 -34.13 15.44
N VAL A 380 -45.44 -32.81 15.62
CA VAL A 380 -46.54 -32.02 16.18
C VAL A 380 -47.78 -32.05 15.28
N VAL A 381 -47.60 -31.94 13.96
CA VAL A 381 -48.71 -32.00 12.99
C VAL A 381 -49.34 -33.40 12.96
N ALA A 382 -48.55 -34.47 13.01
CA ALA A 382 -49.04 -35.84 13.06
C ALA A 382 -49.84 -36.13 14.35
N LEU A 383 -49.35 -35.66 15.51
CA LEU A 383 -50.03 -35.81 16.80
C LEU A 383 -51.28 -34.93 16.92
N SER A 384 -51.30 -33.74 16.30
CA SER A 384 -52.50 -32.88 16.29
C SER A 384 -53.62 -33.45 15.41
N ARG A 385 -53.29 -34.10 14.29
CA ARG A 385 -54.27 -34.80 13.44
C ARG A 385 -54.88 -36.03 14.10
N THR A 386 -54.13 -36.78 14.92
CA THR A 386 -54.66 -37.96 15.61
C THR A 386 -55.58 -37.61 16.79
N LYS A 387 -55.32 -36.51 17.52
CA LYS A 387 -56.26 -36.00 18.55
C LYS A 387 -57.56 -35.46 17.96
N PHE A 388 -57.54 -34.89 16.75
CA PHE A 388 -58.76 -34.44 16.05
C PHE A 388 -59.57 -35.60 15.44
N ALA A 389 -58.94 -36.72 15.10
CA ALA A 389 -59.65 -37.91 14.62
C ALA A 389 -60.33 -38.71 15.76
N LEU A 390 -59.79 -38.68 16.97
CA LEU A 390 -60.39 -39.32 18.15
C LEU A 390 -61.51 -38.50 18.81
N ALA A 391 -61.62 -37.20 18.50
CA ALA A 391 -62.70 -36.33 19.02
C ALA A 391 -63.98 -36.36 18.17
N LYS A 392 -64.13 -37.33 17.25
CA LYS A 392 -65.30 -37.48 16.37
C LYS A 392 -65.94 -38.87 16.40
N ILE A 393 -65.90 -39.54 17.56
CA ILE A 393 -66.71 -40.74 17.87
C ILE A 393 -67.65 -40.42 19.01
#